data_AF-A0A4R2LBU4-F1
#
_entry.id   AF-A0A4R2LBU4-F1
#
_cell.length_a   1.000
_cell.length_b   1.000
_cell.length_c   1.000
_cell.angle_alpha   90.00
_cell.angle_beta   90.00
_cell.angle_gamma   90.00
#
_symmetry.space_group_name_H-M   'P 1'
#
loop_
_entity.id
_entity.type
_entity.pdbx_description
1 polymer ?
#
loop_
_entity_poly.entity_id
_entity_poly.type
_entity_poly.pdbx_seq_one_letter_code
_entity_poly.pdbx_strand_id
1 'polypeptide(L)'
;MSELIYKLMNDMTFTWFLWGVTILLSILFFAYCLSKEGRDEHGRTIIGTACFYGIIAMFIFMNILSYFMYAAIENIVIFANALRLVYDGFLIVVLISILVLRKIR
;
A
#
# COMPACT_ATOMS: atom_id res chain seq x y z
N MET A 1 -8.31 -18.46 8.56
CA MET A 1 -7.48 -18.24 7.36
C MET A 1 -7.35 -19.57 6.64
N SER A 2 -7.52 -19.64 5.31
CA SER A 2 -7.36 -20.92 4.60
C SER A 2 -5.90 -21.39 4.67
N GLU A 3 -5.66 -22.70 4.67
CA GLU A 3 -4.31 -23.28 4.75
C GLU A 3 -3.36 -22.74 3.68
N LEU A 4 -3.89 -22.48 2.48
CA LEU A 4 -3.13 -21.92 1.36
C LEU A 4 -2.63 -20.49 1.66
N ILE A 5 -3.50 -19.64 2.19
CA ILE A 5 -3.14 -18.25 2.54
C ILE A 5 -2.13 -18.25 3.69
N TYR A 6 -2.31 -19.12 4.68
CA TYR A 6 -1.38 -19.23 5.80
C TYR A 6 0.02 -19.66 5.34
N LYS A 7 0.11 -20.67 4.48
CA LYS A 7 1.39 -21.13 3.90
C LYS A 7 2.06 -20.03 3.06
N LEU A 8 1.29 -19.30 2.25
CA LEU A 8 1.81 -18.20 1.44
C LEU A 8 2.35 -17.06 2.33
N MET A 9 1.58 -16.66 3.34
CA MET A 9 1.95 -15.56 4.23
C MET A 9 3.18 -15.87 5.10
N ASN A 10 3.44 -17.16 5.36
CA ASN A 10 4.60 -17.64 6.10
C ASN A 10 5.81 -17.98 5.20
N ASP A 11 5.68 -17.80 3.88
CA ASP A 11 6.75 -18.14 2.94
C ASP A 11 7.81 -17.03 2.84
N MET A 12 9.08 -17.43 2.84
CA MET A 12 10.20 -16.48 2.78
C MET A 12 10.31 -15.84 1.39
N THR A 13 10.00 -16.58 0.32
CA THR A 13 10.01 -16.04 -1.05
C THR A 13 8.94 -14.97 -1.21
N PHE A 14 7.74 -15.23 -0.69
CA PHE A 14 6.65 -14.25 -0.67
C PHE A 14 7.00 -13.00 0.14
N THR A 15 7.70 -13.16 1.27
CA THR A 15 8.20 -12.04 2.07
C THR A 15 9.13 -11.13 1.27
N TRP A 16 10.10 -11.70 0.55
CA TRP A 16 11.01 -10.94 -0.30
C TRP A 16 10.30 -10.28 -1.48
N PHE A 17 9.33 -10.96 -2.07
CA PHE A 17 8.50 -10.39 -3.12
C PHE A 17 7.74 -9.16 -2.62
N LEU A 18 7.07 -9.25 -1.48
CA LEU A 18 6.37 -8.12 -0.86
C LEU A 18 7.33 -6.96 -0.58
N TRP A 19 8.52 -7.24 -0.05
CA TRP A 19 9.56 -6.22 0.11
C TRP A 19 9.91 -5.50 -1.19
N GLY A 20 10.09 -6.24 -2.28
CA GLY A 20 10.34 -5.67 -3.61
C GLY A 20 9.20 -4.75 -4.07
N VAL A 21 7.96 -5.20 -3.88
CA VAL A 21 6.75 -4.40 -4.20
C VAL A 21 6.68 -3.14 -3.35
N THR A 22 6.87 -3.23 -2.03
CA THR A 22 6.87 -2.10 -1.10
C THR A 22 7.90 -1.05 -1.50
N ILE A 23 9.13 -1.48 -1.80
CA ILE A 23 10.20 -0.58 -2.22
C ILE A 23 9.84 0.09 -3.56
N LEU A 24 9.37 -0.69 -4.53
CA LEU A 24 8.98 -0.17 -5.85
C LEU A 24 7.87 0.88 -5.74
N LEU A 25 6.78 0.58 -5.03
CA LEU A 25 5.66 1.50 -4.84
C LEU A 25 6.09 2.77 -4.11
N SER A 26 6.94 2.64 -3.09
CA SER A 26 7.48 3.78 -2.35
C SER A 26 8.32 4.68 -3.28
N ILE A 27 9.20 4.08 -4.07
CA ILE A 27 10.03 4.82 -5.04
C ILE A 27 9.14 5.54 -6.06
N LEU A 28 8.11 4.89 -6.61
CA LEU A 28 7.18 5.52 -7.55
C LEU A 28 6.46 6.72 -6.93
N PHE A 29 6.00 6.57 -5.69
CA PHE A 29 5.34 7.65 -4.97
C PHE A 29 6.29 8.82 -4.69
N PHE A 30 7.50 8.56 -4.18
CA PHE A 30 8.48 9.62 -3.93
C PHE A 30 8.97 10.28 -5.22
N ALA A 31 9.21 9.50 -6.28
CA ALA A 31 9.61 10.01 -7.59
C ALA A 31 8.55 10.98 -8.13
N TYR A 32 7.26 10.65 -7.97
CA TYR A 32 6.19 11.56 -8.38
C TYR A 32 6.10 12.81 -7.49
N CYS A 33 6.15 12.65 -6.17
CA CYS A 33 6.11 13.76 -5.22
C CYS A 33 7.28 14.75 -5.39
N LEU A 34 8.46 14.26 -5.77
CA LEU A 34 9.66 15.06 -5.99
C LEU A 34 9.83 15.52 -7.45
N SER A 35 9.03 14.99 -8.38
CA SER A 35 9.03 15.41 -9.79
C SER A 35 8.64 16.88 -9.91
N LYS A 36 9.12 17.53 -10.99
CA LYS A 36 8.71 18.91 -11.35
C LYS A 36 7.19 19.01 -11.41
N GLU A 37 6.56 18.03 -12.04
CA GLU A 37 5.10 17.95 -12.20
C GLU A 37 4.36 17.82 -10.86
N GLY A 38 4.94 17.11 -9.88
CA GLY A 38 4.37 16.99 -8.53
C GLY A 38 4.56 18.24 -7.66
N ARG A 39 5.56 19.07 -7.98
CA ARG A 39 5.87 20.31 -7.25
C ARG A 39 5.06 21.51 -7.70
N ASP A 40 4.49 21.44 -8.90
CA ASP A 40 3.57 22.47 -9.40
C ASP A 40 2.30 22.52 -8.55
N GLU A 41 1.68 23.69 -8.43
CA GLU A 41 0.48 23.89 -7.58
C GLU A 41 -0.66 22.94 -7.96
N HIS A 42 -0.80 22.66 -9.26
CA HIS A 42 -1.74 21.69 -9.78
C HIS A 42 -1.39 20.25 -9.35
N GLY A 43 -0.12 19.86 -9.46
CA GLY A 43 0.38 18.56 -9.01
C GLY A 43 0.25 18.35 -7.51
N ARG A 44 0.52 19.38 -6.70
CA ARG A 44 0.34 19.34 -5.24
C ARG A 44 -1.11 19.11 -4.85
N THR A 45 -2.05 19.71 -5.59
CA THR A 45 -3.48 19.51 -5.37
C THR A 45 -3.91 18.06 -5.72
N ILE A 46 -3.36 17.50 -6.80
CA ILE A 46 -3.57 16.09 -7.18
C ILE A 46 -3.03 15.15 -6.10
N ILE A 47 -1.80 15.38 -5.61
CA ILE A 47 -1.20 14.56 -4.55
C ILE A 47 -2.05 14.64 -3.27
N GLY A 48 -2.47 15.83 -2.87
CA GLY A 48 -3.29 16.01 -1.66
C GLY A 48 -4.61 15.25 -1.73
N THR A 49 -5.31 15.33 -2.87
CA THR A 49 -6.58 14.60 -3.08
C THR A 49 -6.37 13.09 -3.19
N ALA A 50 -5.31 12.63 -3.85
CA ALA A 50 -4.97 11.21 -3.92
C ALA A 50 -4.61 10.62 -2.54
N CYS A 51 -3.84 11.35 -1.72
CA CYS A 51 -3.51 10.94 -0.36
C CYS A 51 -4.78 10.85 0.51
N PHE A 52 -5.77 11.71 0.30
CA PHE A 52 -7.04 11.64 1.01
C PHE A 52 -7.78 10.32 0.72
N TYR A 53 -7.86 9.91 -0.55
CA TYR A 53 -8.40 8.60 -0.91
C TYR A 53 -7.56 7.44 -0.34
N GLY A 54 -6.23 7.60 -0.31
CA GLY A 54 -5.33 6.68 0.35
C GLY A 54 -5.67 6.45 1.83
N ILE A 55 -5.87 7.53 2.60
CA ILE A 55 -6.21 7.43 4.03
C ILE A 55 -7.52 6.64 4.25
N ILE A 56 -8.52 6.89 3.41
CA ILE A 56 -9.79 6.13 3.45
C ILE A 56 -9.52 4.64 3.19
N ALA A 57 -8.73 4.31 2.18
CA ALA A 57 -8.37 2.92 1.89
C ALA A 57 -7.55 2.28 3.01
N MET A 58 -6.62 3.01 3.62
CA MET A 58 -5.85 2.54 4.77
C MET A 58 -6.77 2.16 5.93
N PHE A 59 -7.78 2.97 6.23
CA PHE A 59 -8.76 2.64 7.26
C PHE A 59 -9.50 1.33 6.93
N ILE A 60 -9.92 1.13 5.68
CA ILE A 60 -10.57 -0.10 5.24
C ILE A 60 -9.62 -1.30 5.39
N PHE A 61 -8.37 -1.20 4.93
CA PHE A 61 -7.39 -2.28 5.00
C PHE A 61 -7.01 -2.64 6.44
N MET A 62 -6.89 -1.66 7.33
CA MET A 62 -6.65 -1.91 8.76
C MET A 62 -7.82 -2.67 9.39
N ASN A 63 -9.07 -2.31 9.07
CA ASN A 63 -10.23 -3.05 9.56
C ASN A 63 -10.27 -4.49 9.03
N ILE A 64 -9.91 -4.70 7.75
CA ILE A 64 -9.78 -6.04 7.18
C ILE A 64 -8.71 -6.84 7.94
N LEU A 65 -7.54 -6.25 8.18
CA LEU A 65 -6.45 -6.90 8.93
C LEU A 65 -6.88 -7.30 10.35
N SER A 66 -7.66 -6.46 11.03
CA SER A 66 -8.17 -6.76 12.38
C SER A 66 -8.97 -8.07 12.44
N TYR A 67 -9.73 -8.42 11.40
CA TYR A 67 -10.44 -9.71 11.35
C TYR A 67 -9.50 -10.93 11.31
N PHE A 68 -8.26 -10.75 10.86
CA PHE A 68 -7.25 -11.82 10.76
C PHE A 68 -6.20 -11.74 11.86
N MET A 69 -6.33 -10.80 12.80
CA MET A 69 -5.28 -10.45 13.75
C MET A 69 -4.94 -11.58 14.72
N TYR A 70 -5.92 -12.40 15.12
CA TYR A 70 -5.68 -13.61 15.91
C TYR A 70 -4.71 -14.58 15.22
N ALA A 71 -4.86 -14.78 13.91
CA ALA A 71 -3.98 -15.66 13.14
C ALA A 71 -2.63 -15.01 12.80
N ALA A 72 -2.60 -13.66 12.71
CA ALA A 72 -1.38 -12.93 12.36
C ALA A 72 -0.41 -12.82 13.55
N ILE A 73 -0.91 -12.60 14.76
CA ILE A 73 -0.05 -12.39 15.95
C ILE A 73 0.72 -13.64 16.36
N GLU A 74 0.19 -14.84 16.05
CA GLU A 74 0.86 -16.11 16.37
C GLU A 74 2.17 -16.32 15.61
N ASN A 75 2.41 -15.61 14.50
CA ASN A 75 3.62 -15.73 13.71
C ASN A 75 4.11 -14.36 13.21
N ILE A 76 5.31 -13.97 13.64
CA ILE A 76 5.91 -12.68 13.32
C ILE A 76 6.10 -12.45 11.81
N VAL A 77 6.34 -13.50 11.02
CA VAL A 77 6.49 -13.41 9.56
C VAL A 77 5.16 -13.04 8.91
N ILE A 78 4.08 -13.74 9.30
CA ILE A 78 2.72 -13.46 8.83
C ILE A 78 2.31 -12.05 9.23
N PHE A 79 2.56 -11.66 10.48
CA PHE A 79 2.26 -10.33 10.98
C PHE A 79 2.97 -9.24 10.15
N ALA A 80 4.28 -9.38 9.93
CA ALA A 80 5.06 -8.42 9.17
C ALA A 80 4.58 -8.32 7.71
N ASN A 81 4.27 -9.45 7.07
CA ASN A 81 3.75 -9.47 5.71
C ASN A 81 2.34 -8.87 5.60
N ALA A 82 1.49 -9.07 6.62
CA ALA A 82 0.16 -8.49 6.65
C ALA A 82 0.21 -6.97 6.80
N LEU A 83 1.13 -6.44 7.61
CA LEU A 83 1.38 -4.99 7.68
C LEU A 83 1.90 -4.43 6.36
N ARG A 84 2.81 -5.14 5.68
CA ARG A 84 3.29 -4.74 4.34
C ARG A 84 2.15 -4.68 3.33
N LEU A 85 1.26 -5.68 3.31
CA LEU A 85 0.09 -5.67 2.42
C LEU A 85 -0.84 -4.47 2.67
N VAL A 86 -1.05 -4.08 3.93
CA VAL A 86 -1.84 -2.87 4.26
C VAL A 86 -1.17 -1.61 3.70
N TYR A 87 0.14 -1.49 3.87
CA TYR A 87 0.91 -0.36 3.35
C TYR A 87 0.96 -0.32 1.82
N ASP A 88 1.21 -1.45 1.17
CA ASP A 88 1.23 -1.58 -0.28
C ASP A 88 -0.15 -1.28 -0.87
N GLY A 89 -1.22 -1.78 -0.24
CA GLY A 89 -2.60 -1.45 -0.61
C GLY A 89 -2.87 0.05 -0.54
N PHE A 90 -2.43 0.72 0.53
CA PHE A 90 -2.50 2.17 0.64
C PHE A 90 -1.77 2.87 -0.52
N LEU A 91 -0.52 2.50 -0.79
CA LEU A 91 0.27 3.11 -1.87
C LEU A 91 -0.34 2.86 -3.25
N ILE A 92 -0.88 1.67 -3.51
CA ILE A 92 -1.57 1.34 -4.76
C ILE A 92 -2.77 2.27 -4.97
N VAL A 93 -3.59 2.47 -3.94
CA VAL A 93 -4.76 3.36 -4.04
C VAL A 93 -4.32 4.80 -4.31
N VAL A 94 -3.27 5.27 -3.63
CA VAL A 94 -2.72 6.61 -3.85
C VAL A 94 -2.20 6.76 -5.28
N LEU A 95 -1.39 5.83 -5.76
CA LEU A 95 -0.81 5.87 -7.12
C LEU A 95 -1.89 5.78 -8.21
N ILE A 96 -2.87 4.90 -8.05
CA ILE A 96 -4.02 4.81 -8.96
C ILE A 96 -4.80 6.14 -8.95
N SER A 97 -5.05 6.69 -7.76
CA SER A 97 -5.75 7.97 -7.63
C SER A 97 -4.99 9.11 -8.32
N ILE A 98 -3.65 9.16 -8.18
CA ILE A 98 -2.80 10.10 -8.91
C ILE A 98 -3.00 9.92 -10.43
N LEU A 99 -2.90 8.70 -10.95
CA LEU A 99 -3.05 8.43 -12.38
C LEU A 99 -4.43 8.83 -12.92
N VAL A 100 -5.49 8.57 -12.16
CA VAL A 100 -6.86 8.94 -12.52
C VAL A 100 -7.05 10.46 -12.49
N LEU A 101 -6.62 11.12 -11.41
CA LEU A 101 -6.78 12.56 -11.24
C LEU A 101 -6.00 13.36 -12.27
N ARG A 102 -4.81 12.89 -12.68
CA ARG A 102 -4.03 13.46 -13.79
C ARG A 102 -4.73 13.41 -15.15
N LYS A 103 -5.68 12.50 -15.33
CA LYS A 103 -6.42 12.37 -16.59
C LYS A 103 -7.68 13.23 -16.60
N ILE A 104 -8.19 13.59 -15.41
CA ILE A 104 -9.44 14.32 -15.24
C ILE A 104 -9.18 15.83 -15.07
N ARG A 105 -8.07 16.20 -14.45
CA ARG A 105 -7.65 17.59 -14.22
C ARG A 105 -6.50 17.98 -15.13
#